data_AF-A0A4R3YD15-F1
#
_entry.id   AF-A0A4R3YD15-F1
#
_cell.length_a   1.000
_cell.length_b   1.000
_cell.length_c   1.000
_cell.angle_alpha   90.00
_cell.angle_beta   90.00
_cell.angle_gamma   90.00
#
_symmetry.space_group_name_H-M   'P 1'
#
loop_
_entity.id
_entity.type
_entity.pdbx_description
1 polymer ?
#
loop_
_entity_poly.entity_id
_entity_poly.type
_entity_poly.pdbx_seq_one_letter_code
_entity_poly.pdbx_strand_id
1 'polypeptide(L)' 'MNTPHNMFELKDIFTVIPNWANWIAQDEDGAWWAYEAHPNQHDIGWYENEVGRIKKIGHDIQNPDWENSLTRIREK' A
#
# COMPACT_ATOMS: atom_id res chain seq x y z
N MET A 1 17.85 -31.68 5.85
CA MET A 1 17.52 -30.36 6.44
C MET A 1 17.75 -29.33 5.36
N ASN A 2 16.69 -28.82 4.73
CA ASN A 2 16.76 -27.74 3.75
C ASN A 2 15.51 -26.91 3.93
N THR A 3 15.62 -25.81 4.67
CA THR A 3 14.56 -24.79 4.74
C THR A 3 14.83 -23.82 3.60
N PRO A 4 14.00 -23.74 2.55
CA PRO A 4 14.14 -22.66 1.60
C PRO A 4 13.85 -21.35 2.32
N HIS A 5 14.89 -20.52 2.44
CA HIS A 5 14.75 -19.10 2.73
C HIS A 5 13.97 -18.46 1.58
N ASN A 6 13.14 -17.48 1.94
CA ASN A 6 12.39 -16.59 1.05
C ASN A 6 11.09 -17.17 0.51
N MET A 7 10.12 -17.32 1.41
CA MET A 7 8.71 -17.10 1.07
C MET A 7 8.19 -16.15 2.14
N PHE A 8 8.25 -14.83 1.90
CA PHE A 8 7.29 -13.95 2.55
C PHE A 8 5.94 -14.44 2.03
N GLU A 9 5.23 -15.22 2.84
CA GLU A 9 3.91 -15.70 2.45
C GLU A 9 3.08 -14.43 2.20
N LEU A 10 2.44 -14.35 1.02
CA LEU A 10 1.55 -13.24 0.63
C LEU A 10 0.49 -12.91 1.70
N LYS A 11 0.30 -13.79 2.69
CA LYS A 11 -0.55 -13.64 3.87
C LYS A 11 -0.07 -12.55 4.85
N ASP A 12 1.22 -12.27 4.95
CA ASP A 12 1.75 -11.30 5.91
C ASP A 12 1.47 -9.84 5.50
N ILE A 13 1.37 -9.57 4.19
CA ILE A 13 1.06 -8.25 3.65
C ILE A 13 -0.37 -7.83 4.07
N PHE A 14 -1.32 -8.78 4.10
CA PHE A 14 -2.71 -8.52 4.50
C PHE A 14 -2.91 -8.39 6.01
N THR A 15 -1.96 -8.84 6.84
CA THR A 15 -2.05 -8.69 8.32
C THR A 15 -1.84 -7.24 8.76
N VAL A 16 -1.21 -6.40 7.92
CA VAL A 16 -0.88 -5.00 8.26
C VAL A 16 -1.92 -4.00 7.74
N ILE A 17 -2.80 -4.43 6.82
CA ILE A 17 -3.81 -3.55 6.22
C ILE A 17 -4.95 -3.30 7.22
N PRO A 18 -5.21 -2.04 7.61
CA PRO A 18 -6.30 -1.73 8.51
C PRO A 18 -7.66 -2.09 7.93
N ASN A 19 -8.57 -2.57 8.77
CA ASN A 19 -9.93 -2.94 8.36
C ASN A 19 -10.79 -1.78 7.84
N TRP A 20 -10.34 -0.52 7.97
CA TRP A 20 -11.00 0.66 7.43
C TRP A 20 -10.46 1.04 6.05
N ALA A 21 -9.33 0.46 5.62
CA ALA A 21 -8.71 0.80 4.36
C ALA A 21 -9.53 0.27 3.18
N ASN A 22 -9.80 1.15 2.22
CA ASN A 22 -10.45 0.80 0.96
C ASN A 22 -9.45 0.80 -0.21
N TRP A 23 -8.32 1.48 -0.04
CA TRP A 23 -7.28 1.64 -1.05
C TRP A 23 -5.90 1.41 -0.45
N ILE A 24 -4.97 0.94 -1.28
CA ILE A 24 -3.54 0.93 -1.01
C ILE A 24 -2.80 1.55 -2.19
N ALA A 25 -1.68 2.20 -1.91
CA ALA A 25 -0.80 2.70 -2.96
C ALA A 25 0.66 2.68 -2.48
N GLN A 26 1.57 2.66 -3.44
CA GLN A 26 3.00 2.76 -3.22
C GLN A 26 3.49 4.12 -3.73
N ASP A 27 4.35 4.77 -2.96
CA ASP A 27 5.08 5.95 -3.42
C ASP A 27 6.35 5.55 -4.21
N GLU A 28 6.96 6.52 -4.89
CA GLU A 28 8.20 6.34 -5.65
C GLU A 28 9.32 5.68 -4.82
N ASP A 29 9.49 6.11 -3.57
CA ASP A 29 10.51 5.60 -2.64
C ASP A 29 10.26 4.13 -2.19
N GLY A 30 9.12 3.55 -2.55
CA GLY A 30 8.73 2.19 -2.18
C GLY A 30 7.86 2.12 -0.92
N ALA A 31 7.44 3.25 -0.36
CA ALA A 31 6.57 3.31 0.82
C ALA A 31 5.14 2.90 0.47
N TRP A 32 4.57 1.96 1.24
CA TRP A 32 3.19 1.53 1.09
C TRP A 32 2.28 2.21 2.08
N TRP A 33 1.14 2.68 1.58
CA TRP A 33 0.13 3.39 2.33
C TRP A 33 -1.24 2.74 2.16
N ALA A 34 -2.04 2.82 3.22
CA ALA A 34 -3.44 2.45 3.23
C ALA A 34 -4.31 3.68 3.45
N TYR A 35 -5.39 3.78 2.66
CA TYR A 35 -6.32 4.91 2.67
C TYR A 35 -7.76 4.46 2.84
N GLU A 36 -8.51 5.17 3.68
CA GLU A 36 -9.96 4.98 3.85
C GLU A 36 -10.73 5.57 2.66
N ALA A 37 -10.37 6.77 2.20
CA ALA A 37 -10.93 7.40 1.01
C ALA A 37 -9.99 7.25 -0.19
N HIS A 38 -10.48 7.61 -1.39
CA HIS A 38 -9.65 7.61 -2.59
C HIS A 38 -8.57 8.70 -2.46
N PRO A 39 -7.26 8.35 -2.48
CA PRO A 39 -6.19 9.33 -2.35
C PRO A 39 -6.07 10.23 -3.58
N ASN A 40 -5.40 11.37 -3.41
CA ASN A 40 -5.03 12.25 -4.51
C ASN A 40 -3.60 11.91 -4.98
N GLN A 41 -3.40 11.88 -6.29
CA GLN A 41 -2.06 11.76 -6.87
C GLN A 41 -1.35 13.12 -6.82
N HIS A 42 -0.07 13.13 -6.45
CA HIS A 42 0.81 14.31 -6.45
C HIS A 42 2.15 13.94 -7.10
N ASP A 43 3.05 14.90 -7.36
CA ASP A 43 4.32 14.72 -8.08
C ASP A 43 5.23 13.53 -7.67
N ILE A 44 5.20 13.09 -6.40
CA ILE A 44 6.11 12.03 -5.88
C ILE A 44 5.40 10.93 -5.09
N GLY A 45 4.06 10.88 -5.12
CA GLY A 45 3.31 9.90 -4.31
C GLY A 45 1.83 10.19 -4.14
N TRP A 46 1.21 9.43 -3.23
CA TRP A 46 -0.23 9.48 -2.95
C TRP A 46 -0.52 10.15 -1.62
N TYR A 47 -1.40 11.16 -1.63
CA TYR A 47 -1.73 11.97 -0.46
C TYR A 47 -3.18 11.80 -0.02
N GLU A 48 -3.42 12.01 1.28
CA GLU A 48 -4.78 12.05 1.81
C GLU A 48 -5.59 13.18 1.15
N ASN A 49 -6.86 12.91 0.86
CA ASN A 49 -7.78 13.87 0.25
C ASN A 49 -8.53 14.70 1.31
N GLU A 50 -7.92 14.89 2.49
CA GLU A 50 -8.52 15.49 3.70
C GLU A 50 -9.73 14.73 4.28
N VAL A 51 -10.07 13.56 3.72
CA VAL A 51 -11.19 12.72 4.14
C VAL A 51 -10.70 11.31 4.49
N GLY A 52 -11.01 10.86 5.71
CA GLY A 52 -10.71 9.50 6.15
C GLY A 52 -9.28 9.31 6.66
N ARG A 53 -8.96 8.07 7.02
CA ARG A 53 -7.68 7.71 7.64
C ARG A 53 -6.61 7.36 6.60
N ILE A 54 -5.37 7.68 6.94
CA ILE A 54 -4.15 7.24 6.25
C ILE A 54 -3.23 6.50 7.23
N LYS A 55 -2.54 5.46 6.75
CA LYS A 55 -1.53 4.74 7.53
C LYS A 55 -0.44 4.16 6.63
N LYS A 56 0.83 4.35 7.00
CA LYS A 56 1.95 3.62 6.41
C LYS A 56 1.89 2.15 6.84
N ILE A 57 1.84 1.23 5.87
CA ILE A 57 1.70 -0.21 6.10
C ILE A 57 2.96 -1.01 5.75
N GLY A 58 3.93 -0.40 5.08
CA GLY A 58 5.17 -1.08 4.72
C GLY A 58 6.14 -0.21 3.94
N HIS A 59 7.26 -0.80 3.58
CA HIS A 59 8.27 -0.24 2.69
C HIS A 59 8.89 -1.40 1.92
N ASP A 60 8.95 -1.28 0.60
CA ASP A 60 9.49 -2.28 -0.31
C ASP A 60 10.48 -1.59 -1.28
N ILE A 61 10.88 -2.26 -2.37
CA ILE A 61 11.73 -1.64 -3.38
C ILE A 61 11.03 -0.45 -4.03
N GLN A 62 11.82 0.56 -4.42
CA GLN A 62 11.33 1.71 -5.19
C GLN A 62 10.55 1.25 -6.41
N ASN A 63 9.44 1.93 -6.68
CA ASN A 63 8.56 1.59 -7.78
C ASN A 63 8.59 2.70 -8.84
N PRO A 64 9.26 2.46 -9.99
CA PRO A 64 9.27 3.44 -11.08
C PRO A 64 7.89 3.64 -11.74
N ASP A 65 6.91 2.78 -11.44
CA ASP A 65 5.53 2.84 -11.93
C ASP A 65 4.54 3.15 -10.78
N TRP A 66 5.00 3.86 -9.75
CA TRP A 66 4.22 4.16 -8.54
C TRP A 66 2.87 4.86 -8.84
N GLU A 67 2.78 5.61 -9.94
CA GLU A 67 1.58 6.28 -10.42
C GLU A 67 0.43 5.30 -10.76
N ASN A 68 0.74 4.05 -11.08
CA ASN A 68 -0.24 3.01 -11.38
C ASN A 68 -0.44 2.03 -10.21
N SER A 69 0.21 2.27 -9.06
CA SER A 69 0.16 1.37 -7.91
C SER A 69 -1.16 1.41 -7.13
N LEU A 70 -1.98 2.46 -7.32
CA LEU A 70 -3.23 2.64 -6.59
C LEU A 70 -4.19 1.47 -6.85
N THR A 71 -4.42 0.69 -5.80
CA THR A 71 -5.24 -0.51 -5.85
C THR A 71 -6.38 -0.39 -4.86
N ARG A 72 -7.60 -0.68 -5.33
CA ARG A 72 -8.78 -0.82 -4.47
C ARG A 72 -8.82 -2.22 -3.87
N ILE A 73 -8.93 -2.32 -2.55
CA ILE A 73 -8.88 -3.61 -1.84
C ILE A 73 -10.24 -4.08 -1.30
N ARG A 74 -11.28 -3.24 -1.41
CA ARG A 74 -12.64 -3.58 -1.00
C ARG A 74 -13.65 -3.31 -2.10
N GLU A 75 -14.35 -4.36 -2.50
CA GLU A 75 -15.57 -4.27 -3.30
C GLU A 75 -16.75 -3.86 -2.39
N LYS A 76 -17.72 -3.13 -2.95
CA LYS A 76 -18.88 -2.58 -2.22
C LYS A 76 -19.87 -3.67 -1.86
#